data_AF-A0A0K0SZ97-F1
#
_entry.id   AF-A0A0K0SZ97-F1
#
_cell.length_a   1.000
_cell.length_b   1.000
_cell.length_c   1.000
_cell.angle_alpha   90.00
_cell.angle_beta   90.00
_cell.angle_gamma   90.00
#
_symmetry.space_group_name_H-M   'P 1'
#
loop_
_entity.id
_entity.type
_entity.pdbx_description
1 polymer ?
#
loop_
_entity_poly.entity_id
_entity_poly.type
_entity_poly.pdbx_seq_one_letter_code
_entity_poly.pdbx_strand_id
1 'polypeptide(L)'
;MAIQFLPILKAVAPYLAQVATAAIPAFTAKPEVAIDDPVLTRQIEELQAASVQNAESIHLLAEKMQQAILALEQAGEEARKEFATYKMMLFISFGLSATTTIIMIYLLVR
;
A
#
# COMPACT_ATOMS: atom_id res chain seq x y z
N MET A 1 -0.39 5.69 13.57
CA MET A 1 -1.61 4.95 14.00
C MET A 1 -1.42 3.48 13.68
N ALA A 2 -1.78 2.55 14.58
CA ALA A 2 -1.61 1.12 14.31
C ALA A 2 -2.53 0.70 13.16
N ILE A 3 -1.96 0.13 12.08
CA ILE A 3 -2.75 -0.40 10.97
C ILE A 3 -3.66 -1.48 11.53
N GLN A 4 -4.96 -1.18 11.56
CA GLN A 4 -5.96 -2.15 11.99
C GLN A 4 -6.19 -3.14 10.84
N PHE A 5 -5.36 -4.19 10.79
CA PHE A 5 -5.50 -5.27 9.82
C PHE A 5 -6.81 -6.06 9.98
N LEU A 6 -7.37 -6.07 11.19
CA LEU A 6 -8.58 -6.83 11.53
C LEU A 6 -9.82 -6.49 10.67
N PRO A 7 -10.23 -5.22 10.50
CA PRO A 7 -11.36 -4.87 9.64
C PRO A 7 -11.13 -5.22 8.17
N ILE A 8 -9.91 -5.08 7.66
CA ILE A 8 -9.56 -5.41 6.27
C ILE A 8 -9.65 -6.92 6.06
N LEU A 9 -9.03 -7.72 6.94
CA LEU A 9 -9.13 -9.18 6.89
C LEU A 9 -10.58 -9.65 6.93
N LYS A 10 -11.41 -9.02 7.77
CA LYS A 10 -12.83 -9.37 7.90
C LYS A 10 -13.64 -9.06 6.65
N ALA A 11 -13.29 -7.98 5.93
CA ALA A 11 -13.92 -7.63 4.66
C ALA A 11 -13.51 -8.58 3.52
N VAL A 12 -12.26 -9.08 3.54
CA VAL A 12 -11.69 -9.90 2.44
C VAL A 12 -11.89 -11.41 2.68
N ALA A 13 -12.03 -11.86 3.93
CA ALA A 13 -12.26 -13.25 4.32
C ALA A 13 -13.36 -13.99 3.53
N PRO A 14 -14.58 -13.44 3.31
CA PRO A 14 -15.61 -14.15 2.55
C PRO A 14 -15.23 -14.39 1.08
N TYR A 15 -14.42 -13.51 0.48
CA TYR A 15 -13.95 -13.68 -0.90
C TYR A 15 -12.82 -14.71 -0.98
N LEU A 16 -11.92 -14.75 0.01
CA LEU A 16 -10.91 -15.81 0.10
C LEU A 16 -11.53 -17.19 0.23
N ALA A 17 -12.61 -17.32 1.02
CA ALA A 17 -13.36 -18.56 1.11
C ALA A 17 -13.96 -18.97 -0.24
N GLN A 18 -14.59 -18.04 -0.97
CA GLN A 18 -15.16 -18.33 -2.30
C GLN A 18 -14.09 -18.79 -3.30
N VAL A 19 -12.94 -18.11 -3.33
CA VAL A 19 -11.80 -18.47 -4.18
C VAL A 19 -11.24 -19.84 -3.80
N ALA A 20 -11.05 -20.11 -2.51
CA ALA A 20 -10.58 -21.40 -2.04
C ALA A 20 -11.54 -22.54 -2.41
N THR A 21 -12.85 -22.31 -2.25
CA THR A 21 -13.88 -23.33 -2.55
C THR A 21 -13.94 -23.65 -4.05
N ALA A 22 -13.72 -22.66 -4.92
CA ALA A 22 -13.68 -22.87 -6.36
C ALA A 22 -12.35 -23.44 -6.86
N ALA A 23 -11.22 -23.03 -6.27
CA ALA A 23 -9.89 -23.39 -6.75
C ALA A 23 -9.41 -24.75 -6.23
N ILE A 24 -9.66 -25.10 -4.95
CA ILE A 24 -9.14 -26.34 -4.36
C ILE A 24 -9.54 -27.60 -5.16
N PRO A 25 -10.82 -27.81 -5.54
CA PRO A 25 -11.23 -29.01 -6.27
C PRO A 25 -10.55 -29.13 -7.63
N ALA A 26 -10.27 -28.01 -8.30
CA ALA A 26 -9.58 -28.01 -9.59
C ALA A 26 -8.12 -28.47 -9.49
N PHE A 27 -7.49 -28.33 -8.33
CA PHE A 27 -6.11 -28.80 -8.08
C PHE A 27 -6.03 -30.17 -7.39
N THR A 28 -7.09 -30.62 -6.71
CA THR A 28 -7.09 -31.89 -5.95
C THR A 28 -7.91 -33.02 -6.59
N ALA A 29 -8.68 -32.74 -7.65
CA ALA A 29 -9.44 -33.77 -8.34
C ALA A 29 -8.49 -34.78 -9.03
N LYS A 30 -8.70 -36.07 -8.75
CA LYS A 30 -7.97 -37.15 -9.42
C LYS A 30 -8.47 -37.24 -10.87
N PRO A 31 -7.60 -37.21 -11.88
CA PRO A 31 -8.04 -37.28 -13.28
C PRO A 31 -8.78 -38.60 -13.54
N GLU A 32 -10.00 -38.53 -14.10
CA GLU A 32 -10.87 -39.68 -14.41
C GLU A 32 -10.31 -40.59 -15.52
N VAL A 33 -9.37 -40.08 -16.30
CA VAL A 33 -8.65 -40.82 -17.34
C VAL A 33 -7.17 -40.69 -17.06
N ALA A 34 -6.45 -41.81 -17.00
CA ALA A 34 -4.99 -41.78 -16.97
C ALA A 34 -4.52 -41.04 -18.22
N ILE A 35 -4.01 -39.81 -18.03
CA ILE A 35 -3.38 -39.04 -19.08
C ILE A 35 -2.07 -39.78 -19.41
N ASP A 36 -2.15 -40.67 -20.39
CA ASP A 36 -1.02 -41.48 -20.86
C ASP A 36 -0.23 -40.74 -21.97
N ASP A 37 -0.49 -39.43 -22.13
CA ASP A 37 0.29 -38.55 -23.01
C ASP A 37 1.41 -37.87 -22.21
N PRO A 38 2.68 -38.33 -22.35
CA PRO A 38 3.81 -37.77 -21.62
C PRO A 38 4.07 -36.28 -21.92
N VAL A 39 3.61 -35.78 -23.08
CA VAL A 39 3.75 -34.36 -23.45
C VAL A 39 2.76 -33.50 -22.67
N LEU A 40 1.54 -34.02 -22.41
CA LEU A 40 0.54 -33.31 -21.62
C LEU A 40 0.93 -33.26 -20.14
N THR A 41 1.46 -34.38 -19.60
CA THR A 41 1.97 -34.43 -18.23
C THR A 41 3.11 -33.43 -18.00
N ARG A 42 4.07 -33.33 -18.94
CA ARG A 42 5.12 -32.31 -18.89
C ARG A 42 4.60 -30.87 -18.94
N GLN A 43 3.63 -30.58 -19.80
CA GLN A 43 3.04 -29.24 -19.87
C GLN A 43 2.31 -28.87 -18.57
N ILE A 44 1.66 -29.83 -17.91
CA ILE A 44 1.04 -29.60 -16.60
C ILE A 44 2.11 -29.29 -15.55
N GLU A 45 3.21 -30.05 -15.52
CA GLU A 45 4.33 -29.78 -14.60
C GLU A 45 4.95 -28.39 -14.85
N GLU A 46 5.18 -28.01 -16.10
CA GLU A 46 5.71 -26.70 -16.47
C GLU A 46 4.76 -25.56 -16.08
N LEU A 47 3.45 -25.72 -16.33
CA LEU A 47 2.43 -24.74 -15.91
C LEU A 47 2.32 -24.64 -14.39
N GLN A 48 2.42 -25.75 -13.67
CA GLN A 48 2.42 -25.76 -12.21
C GLN A 48 3.65 -25.05 -11.65
N ALA A 49 4.83 -25.34 -12.17
CA ALA A 49 6.07 -24.67 -11.78
C ALA A 49 6.01 -23.16 -12.04
N ALA A 50 5.55 -22.75 -13.23
CA ALA A 50 5.36 -21.34 -13.56
C ALA A 50 4.31 -20.66 -12.67
N SER A 51 3.21 -21.35 -12.35
CA SER A 51 2.17 -20.82 -11.47
C SER A 51 2.66 -20.63 -10.03
N VAL A 52 3.48 -21.56 -9.51
CA VAL A 52 4.10 -21.44 -8.18
C VAL A 52 5.07 -20.25 -8.16
N GLN A 53 5.94 -20.16 -9.15
CA GLN A 53 6.89 -19.05 -9.29
C GLN A 53 6.18 -17.68 -9.40
N ASN A 54 5.06 -17.62 -10.13
CA ASN A 54 4.26 -16.41 -10.24
C ASN A 54 3.60 -16.03 -8.92
N ALA A 55 3.08 -17.02 -8.17
CA ALA A 55 2.49 -16.78 -6.85
C ALA A 55 3.53 -16.23 -5.85
N GLU A 56 4.75 -16.79 -5.84
CA GLU A 56 5.86 -16.27 -5.05
C GLU A 56 6.24 -14.84 -5.45
N SER A 57 6.29 -14.56 -6.75
CA SER A 57 6.61 -13.22 -7.28
C SER A 57 5.55 -12.18 -6.90
N ILE A 58 4.27 -12.54 -6.96
CA ILE A 58 3.16 -11.68 -6.53
C ILE A 58 3.22 -11.43 -5.03
N HIS A 59 3.56 -12.44 -4.23
CA HIS A 59 3.72 -12.30 -2.78
C HIS A 59 4.86 -11.31 -2.45
N LEU A 60 6.02 -11.48 -3.09
CA LEU A 60 7.15 -10.59 -2.93
C LEU A 60 6.79 -9.16 -3.35
N LEU A 61 6.09 -8.98 -4.48
CA LEU A 61 5.63 -7.68 -4.93
C LEU A 61 4.70 -7.02 -3.90
N ALA A 62 3.74 -7.77 -3.37
CA ALA A 62 2.80 -7.28 -2.36
C ALA A 62 3.53 -6.85 -1.08
N GLU A 63 4.52 -7.64 -0.63
CA GLU A 63 5.34 -7.29 0.52
C GLU A 63 6.13 -5.99 0.29
N LYS A 64 6.75 -5.84 -0.89
CA LYS A 64 7.48 -4.62 -1.25
C LYS A 64 6.56 -3.41 -1.38
N MET A 65 5.35 -3.59 -1.93
CA MET A 65 4.35 -2.52 -1.96
C MET A 65 3.91 -2.11 -0.56
N GLN A 66 3.68 -3.06 0.35
CA GLN A 66 3.35 -2.76 1.74
C GLN A 66 4.46 -1.97 2.41
N GLN A 67 5.73 -2.37 2.24
CA GLN A 67 6.88 -1.65 2.76
C GLN A 67 6.97 -0.23 2.19
N ALA A 68 6.74 -0.06 0.89
CA ALA A 68 6.77 1.25 0.24
C ALA A 68 5.64 2.17 0.72
N ILE A 69 4.42 1.66 0.87
CA ILE A 69 3.27 2.43 1.37
C ILE A 69 3.55 2.90 2.81
N LEU A 70 4.07 2.03 3.66
CA LEU A 70 4.46 2.38 5.03
C LEU A 70 5.51 3.50 5.08
N ALA A 71 6.53 3.41 4.22
CA ALA A 71 7.55 4.44 4.11
C ALA A 71 6.97 5.78 3.61
N LEU A 72 6.04 5.74 2.64
CA LEU A 72 5.34 6.93 2.15
C LEU A 72 4.47 7.57 3.23
N GLU A 73 3.73 6.77 4.02
CA GLU A 73 2.92 7.27 5.13
C GLU A 73 3.79 7.97 6.18
N GLN A 74 4.92 7.36 6.55
CA GLN A 74 5.85 7.95 7.51
C GLN A 74 6.46 9.25 6.99
N ALA A 75 6.95 9.28 5.74
CA ALA A 75 7.47 10.49 5.11
C ALA A 75 6.40 11.58 5.01
N GLY A 76 5.14 11.19 4.74
CA GLY A 76 4.01 12.10 4.70
C GLY A 76 3.66 12.71 6.06
N GLU A 77 3.72 11.93 7.15
CA GLU A 77 3.54 12.43 8.51
C GLU A 77 4.65 13.42 8.90
N GLU A 78 5.90 13.13 8.54
CA GLU A 78 7.05 13.99 8.82
C GLU A 78 6.93 15.31 8.06
N ALA A 79 6.66 15.25 6.75
CA ALA A 79 6.42 16.45 5.94
C ALA A 79 5.27 17.30 6.49
N ARG A 80 4.17 16.68 6.94
CA ARG A 80 3.04 17.43 7.55
C ARG A 80 3.46 18.19 8.81
N LYS A 81 4.31 17.61 9.66
CA LYS A 81 4.84 18.27 10.87
C LYS A 81 5.74 19.46 10.51
N GLU A 82 6.60 19.29 9.52
CA GLU A 82 7.44 20.39 9.02
C GLU A 82 6.61 21.52 8.42
N PHE A 83 5.63 21.19 7.57
CA PHE A 83 4.71 22.18 7.01
C PHE A 83 3.93 22.95 8.07
N ALA A 84 3.48 22.29 9.14
CA ALA A 84 2.81 22.96 10.25
C ALA A 84 3.76 23.97 10.94
N THR A 85 5.00 23.57 11.17
CA THR A 85 6.05 24.42 11.74
C THR A 85 6.34 25.63 10.84
N TYR A 86 6.53 25.41 9.54
CA TYR A 86 6.77 26.49 8.58
C TYR A 86 5.60 27.45 8.45
N LYS A 87 4.35 26.95 8.46
CA LYS A 87 3.16 27.80 8.49
C LYS A 87 3.15 28.71 9.73
N MET A 88 3.49 28.16 10.90
CA MET A 88 3.55 28.95 12.13
C MET A 88 4.63 30.03 12.04
N MET A 89 5.84 29.68 11.59
CA MET A 89 6.92 30.64 11.39
C MET A 89 6.52 31.75 10.41
N LEU A 90 5.87 31.39 9.30
CA LEU A 90 5.38 32.35 8.31
C LEU A 90 4.37 33.34 8.91
N PHE A 91 3.41 32.87 9.70
CA PHE A 91 2.46 33.76 10.38
C PHE A 91 3.15 34.70 11.37
N ILE A 92 4.15 34.22 12.11
CA ILE A 92 4.93 35.05 13.04
C ILE A 92 5.69 36.14 12.26
N SER A 93 6.41 35.76 11.20
CA SER A 93 7.16 36.72 10.37
C SER A 93 6.24 37.73 9.69
N PHE A 94 5.08 37.29 9.19
CA PHE A 94 4.10 38.18 8.58
C PHE A 94 3.53 39.17 9.61
N GLY A 95 3.17 38.70 10.80
CA GLY A 95 2.70 39.54 11.90
C GLY A 95 3.74 40.60 12.30
N LEU A 96 5.00 40.20 12.46
CA LEU A 96 6.10 41.11 12.81
C LEU A 96 6.37 42.16 11.72
N SER A 97 6.29 41.76 10.45
CA SER A 97 6.42 42.69 9.33
C SER A 97 5.28 43.71 9.28
N ALA A 98 4.04 43.24 9.50
CA ALA A 98 2.86 44.10 9.53
C ALA A 98 2.91 45.12 10.67
N THR A 99 3.29 44.71 11.89
CA THR A 99 3.42 45.63 13.03
C THR A 99 4.49 46.69 12.77
N THR A 100 5.64 46.29 12.23
CA THR A 100 6.72 47.22 11.87
C THR A 100 6.24 48.23 10.83
N THR A 101 5.52 47.77 9.81
CA THR A 101 4.96 48.63 8.76
C THR A 101 3.95 49.63 9.34
N ILE A 102 3.06 49.19 10.23
CA ILE A 102 2.08 50.06 10.90
C ILE A 102 2.78 51.12 11.76
N ILE A 103 3.80 50.75 12.52
CA ILE A 103 4.58 51.69 13.33
C ILE A 103 5.26 52.73 12.44
N MET A 104 5.85 52.30 11.32
CA MET A 104 6.52 53.20 10.37
C MET A 104 5.54 54.22 9.76
N ILE A 105 4.36 53.77 9.36
CA ILE A 105 3.30 54.66 8.85
C ILE A 105 2.83 55.63 9.94
N TYR A 106 2.64 55.16 11.18
CA TYR A 106 2.23 56.01 12.30
C TYR A 106 3.25 57.12 12.58
N LEU A 107 4.54 56.80 12.59
CA LEU A 107 5.62 57.77 12.77
C LEU A 107 5.76 58.75 11.59
N LEU A 108 5.25 58.41 10.41
CA LEU A 108 5.30 59.30 9.24
C LEU A 108 4.12 60.27 9.18
N VAL A 109 2.96 59.89 9.75
CA VAL A 109 1.73 60.71 9.77
C VAL A 109 1.67 61.64 10.98
N ARG A 110 2.39 61.33 12.06
CA ARG A 110 2.41 62.10 13.32
C ARG A 110 3.75 62.77 13.54
#